data_AF-A0A9D9EKB5-F1
#
_entry.id   AF-A0A9D9EKB5-F1
#
_cell.length_a   1.000
_cell.length_b   1.000
_cell.length_c   1.000
_cell.angle_alpha   90.00
_cell.angle_beta   90.00
_cell.angle_gamma   90.00
#
_symmetry.space_group_name_H-M   'P 1'
#
loop_
_entity.id
_entity.type
_entity.pdbx_description
1 polymer ?
#
loop_
_entity_poly.entity_id
_entity_poly.type
_entity_poly.pdbx_seq_one_letter_code
_entity_poly.pdbx_strand_id
1 'polypeptide(L)'
;MMKLQTPVEIRAGKVKISPDDRTVILGSCFADNIGRKIRDIGFNVCLNPFGTLYNPASIAGAVDRLRSGRPFTEDECRMMGSGAGLVCSFSHHTSFARKSAGEFLDNANAALEKASAFFRTCNRMIVTLGTSWCYRHVGDGRIVSNCLKRDAGEFVRERLGVEETVRLLEDIAGDSGIGTIFTVSPIRHLKDGAHGNQLSKATLLIAADEVCSRLGNCDYFPAYEIVMDELRDYRFYAEDMLHPSQQTVDYIWERFRESAVPEKEQERVKEMEKEFRRSLHRPNLVQ
;
A
#
# COMPACT_ATOMS: atom_id res chain seq x y z
N MET A 1 -4.95 28.67 -26.43
CA MET A 1 -5.86 27.87 -25.57
C MET A 1 -5.55 28.15 -24.11
N MET A 2 -6.57 28.33 -23.28
CA MET A 2 -6.39 28.48 -21.83
C MET A 2 -6.01 27.12 -21.24
N LYS A 3 -4.89 27.04 -20.50
CA LYS A 3 -4.51 25.83 -19.75
C LYS A 3 -5.34 25.78 -18.47
N LEU A 4 -6.26 24.82 -18.39
CA LEU A 4 -7.19 24.63 -17.27
C LEU A 4 -6.72 23.56 -16.27
N GLN A 5 -5.55 22.97 -16.52
CA GLN A 5 -4.93 21.96 -15.66
C GLN A 5 -3.47 22.33 -15.45
N THR A 6 -2.95 22.02 -14.26
CA THR A 6 -1.53 22.08 -13.93
C THR A 6 -1.06 20.66 -13.72
N PRO A 7 -0.52 19.99 -14.76
CA PRO A 7 -0.05 18.62 -14.63
C PRO A 7 1.06 18.54 -13.58
N VAL A 8 0.98 17.55 -12.69
CA VAL A 8 2.05 17.32 -11.72
C VAL A 8 3.25 16.75 -12.46
N GLU A 9 4.40 17.40 -12.29
CA GLU A 9 5.66 16.93 -12.84
C GLU A 9 6.15 15.72 -12.03
N ILE A 10 6.35 14.60 -12.71
CA ILE A 10 6.88 13.38 -12.11
C ILE A 10 8.35 13.32 -12.49
N ARG A 11 9.23 13.46 -11.50
CA ARG A 11 10.68 13.33 -11.71
C ARG A 11 10.97 11.91 -12.20
N ALA A 12 11.83 11.81 -13.22
CA ALA A 12 12.28 10.51 -13.70
C ALA A 12 13.10 9.80 -12.60
N GLY A 13 12.47 8.84 -11.94
CA GLY A 13 13.13 8.01 -10.93
C GLY A 13 14.11 6.99 -11.53
N LYS A 14 15.06 6.55 -10.71
CA LYS A 14 16.07 5.50 -11.03
C LYS A 14 15.48 4.10 -10.92
N VAL A 15 14.56 3.89 -9.97
CA VAL A 15 13.82 2.66 -9.75
C VAL A 15 12.73 2.55 -10.81
N LYS A 16 12.87 1.54 -11.66
CA LYS A 16 11.88 1.18 -12.66
C LYS A 16 11.29 -0.19 -12.37
N ILE A 17 10.05 -0.44 -12.79
CA ILE A 17 9.40 -1.74 -12.68
C ILE A 17 9.15 -2.35 -14.07
N SER A 18 9.39 -3.63 -14.20
CA SER A 18 9.15 -4.44 -15.40
C SER A 18 8.22 -5.62 -15.08
N PRO A 19 7.48 -6.18 -16.06
CA PRO A 19 6.75 -7.43 -15.88
C PRO A 19 7.60 -8.58 -15.33
N ASP A 20 8.90 -8.58 -15.62
CA ASP A 20 9.85 -9.62 -15.21
C ASP A 20 10.39 -9.42 -13.78
N ASP A 21 10.17 -8.25 -13.18
CA ASP A 21 10.56 -7.96 -11.80
C ASP A 21 9.64 -8.68 -10.81
N ARG A 22 10.22 -9.14 -9.70
CA ARG A 22 9.46 -9.67 -8.56
C ARG A 22 9.15 -8.53 -7.62
N THR A 23 7.90 -8.06 -7.69
CA THR A 23 7.48 -6.83 -7.01
C THR A 23 6.61 -7.13 -5.80
N VAL A 24 7.01 -6.63 -4.63
CA VAL A 24 6.16 -6.62 -3.43
C VAL A 24 5.44 -5.28 -3.35
N ILE A 25 4.12 -5.29 -3.17
CA ILE A 25 3.33 -4.06 -3.01
C ILE A 25 2.69 -4.07 -1.63
N LEU A 26 2.97 -3.03 -0.86
CA LEU A 26 2.49 -2.85 0.51
C LEU A 26 1.80 -1.48 0.65
N GLY A 27 0.74 -1.42 1.43
CA GLY A 27 0.16 -0.14 1.84
C GLY A 27 -1.35 -0.08 1.81
N SER A 28 -1.86 1.14 1.64
CA SER A 28 -3.29 1.45 1.81
C SER A 28 -4.18 0.75 0.77
N CYS A 29 -5.50 0.91 0.88
CA CYS A 29 -6.43 0.33 -0.10
C CYS A 29 -6.23 0.93 -1.51
N PHE A 30 -5.58 2.09 -1.61
CA PHE A 30 -5.09 2.60 -2.90
C PHE A 30 -4.00 1.69 -3.50
N ALA A 31 -3.10 1.16 -2.67
CA ALA A 31 -2.12 0.15 -3.08
C ALA A 31 -2.81 -1.11 -3.62
N ASP A 32 -3.93 -1.54 -3.01
CA ASP A 32 -4.71 -2.66 -3.51
C ASP A 32 -5.33 -2.37 -4.88
N ASN A 33 -5.77 -1.15 -5.15
CA ASN A 33 -6.31 -0.76 -6.45
C ASN A 33 -5.24 -0.78 -7.55
N ILE A 34 -4.11 -0.11 -7.32
CA ILE A 34 -3.01 -0.06 -8.29
C ILE A 34 -2.33 -1.42 -8.42
N GLY A 35 -2.07 -2.10 -7.31
CA GLY A 35 -1.42 -3.40 -7.28
C GLY A 35 -2.24 -4.50 -7.95
N ARG A 36 -3.58 -4.48 -7.81
CA ARG A 36 -4.45 -5.38 -8.58
C ARG A 36 -4.33 -5.12 -10.07
N LYS A 37 -4.34 -3.86 -10.52
CA LYS A 37 -4.13 -3.54 -11.95
C LYS A 37 -2.80 -4.11 -12.46
N ILE A 38 -1.70 -3.85 -11.75
CA ILE A 38 -0.36 -4.32 -12.11
C ILE A 38 -0.33 -5.86 -12.21
N ARG A 39 -0.89 -6.55 -11.22
CA ARG A 39 -0.98 -8.02 -11.20
C ARG A 39 -1.86 -8.56 -12.32
N ASP A 40 -3.05 -7.98 -12.52
CA ASP A 40 -4.07 -8.49 -13.43
C ASP A 40 -3.64 -8.35 -14.90
N ILE A 41 -2.80 -7.35 -15.23
CA ILE A 41 -2.17 -7.26 -16.55
C ILE A 41 -0.97 -8.21 -16.73
N GLY A 42 -0.53 -8.90 -15.68
CA GLY A 42 0.44 -10.01 -15.77
C GLY A 42 1.82 -9.75 -15.15
N PHE A 43 2.02 -8.68 -14.38
CA PHE A 43 3.27 -8.50 -13.64
C PHE A 43 3.37 -9.51 -12.48
N ASN A 44 4.60 -9.88 -12.14
CA ASN A 44 4.86 -10.77 -11.02
C ASN A 44 4.81 -10.04 -9.68
N VAL A 45 3.63 -10.02 -9.04
CA VAL A 45 3.35 -9.22 -7.85
C VAL A 45 2.92 -10.06 -6.64
N CYS A 46 3.52 -9.77 -5.48
CA CYS A 46 2.98 -10.11 -4.17
C CYS A 46 2.32 -8.87 -3.55
N LEU A 47 0.98 -8.84 -3.53
CA LEU A 47 0.20 -7.68 -3.08
C LEU A 47 -0.31 -7.88 -1.65
N ASN A 48 0.04 -6.94 -0.75
CA ASN A 48 -0.47 -6.81 0.61
C ASN A 48 -0.66 -8.18 1.31
N PRO A 49 0.43 -8.93 1.58
CA PRO A 49 0.35 -10.30 2.08
C PRO A 49 -0.27 -10.43 3.48
N PHE A 50 -0.44 -9.34 4.22
CA PHE A 50 -1.16 -9.28 5.50
C PHE A 50 -2.46 -8.46 5.42
N GLY A 51 -2.87 -8.11 4.20
CA GLY A 51 -3.93 -7.16 3.88
C GLY A 51 -3.46 -5.71 3.96
N THR A 52 -4.42 -4.79 3.84
CA THR A 52 -4.18 -3.35 3.75
C THR A 52 -3.53 -2.76 5.00
N LEU A 53 -2.48 -1.96 4.81
CA LEU A 53 -1.71 -1.29 5.88
C LEU A 53 -1.62 0.21 5.60
N TYR A 54 -1.79 1.07 6.61
CA TYR A 54 -1.87 2.51 6.35
C TYR A 54 -0.69 3.31 6.87
N ASN A 55 -0.13 2.96 8.04
CA ASN A 55 0.92 3.74 8.68
C ASN A 55 2.31 3.11 8.49
N PRO A 56 3.37 3.94 8.46
CA PRO A 56 4.75 3.48 8.31
C PRO A 56 5.15 2.35 9.28
N ALA A 57 4.77 2.44 10.56
CA ALA A 57 5.16 1.46 11.57
C ALA A 57 4.56 0.06 11.30
N SER A 58 3.29 0.01 10.87
CA SER A 58 2.65 -1.25 10.48
C SER A 58 3.28 -1.86 9.24
N ILE A 59 3.68 -1.03 8.27
CA ILE A 59 4.37 -1.49 7.06
C ILE A 59 5.76 -2.01 7.41
N ALA A 60 6.51 -1.32 8.27
CA ALA A 60 7.81 -1.77 8.75
C ALA A 60 7.71 -3.13 9.46
N GLY A 61 6.72 -3.30 10.35
CA GLY A 61 6.46 -4.60 10.99
C GLY A 61 6.09 -5.71 10.01
N ALA A 62 5.40 -5.39 8.92
CA ALA A 62 5.13 -6.35 7.84
C ALA A 62 6.40 -6.73 7.07
N VAL A 63 7.25 -5.76 6.73
CA VAL A 63 8.53 -6.01 6.05
C VAL A 63 9.46 -6.84 6.93
N ASP A 64 9.58 -6.53 8.22
CA ASP A 64 10.35 -7.33 9.19
C ASP A 64 9.84 -8.77 9.27
N ARG A 65 8.51 -8.95 9.28
CA ARG A 65 7.89 -10.29 9.27
C ARG A 65 8.20 -11.05 7.99
N LEU A 66 8.19 -10.40 6.83
CA LEU A 66 8.55 -11.01 5.54
C LEU A 66 10.03 -11.41 5.49
N ARG A 67 10.92 -10.53 5.99
CA ARG A 67 12.37 -10.76 6.07
C ARG A 67 12.71 -11.93 6.99
N SER A 68 12.17 -11.92 8.20
CA SER A 68 12.45 -12.95 9.21
C SER A 68 11.76 -14.28 8.91
N GLY A 69 10.61 -14.26 8.23
CA GLY A 69 9.78 -15.45 8.02
C GLY A 69 9.25 -16.06 9.32
N ARG A 70 9.31 -15.33 10.45
CA ARG A 70 8.92 -15.83 11.77
C ARG A 70 7.41 -16.12 11.79
N PRO A 71 6.97 -17.36 12.03
CA PRO A 71 5.55 -17.68 12.02
C PRO A 71 4.79 -16.93 13.12
N PHE A 72 3.52 -16.66 12.86
CA PHE A 72 2.57 -16.22 13.87
C PHE A 72 2.25 -17.37 14.83
N THR A 73 2.04 -17.02 16.09
CA THR A 73 1.77 -17.97 17.19
C THR A 73 0.46 -17.64 17.90
N GLU A 74 -0.03 -18.54 18.76
CA GLU A 74 -1.25 -18.33 19.53
C GLU A 74 -1.21 -17.05 20.38
N ASP A 75 -0.03 -16.64 20.86
CA ASP A 75 0.17 -15.40 21.62
C ASP A 75 -0.13 -14.12 20.82
N GLU A 76 -0.21 -14.23 19.49
CA GLU A 76 -0.57 -13.13 18.57
C GLU A 76 -2.05 -13.18 18.14
N CYS A 77 -2.78 -14.24 18.50
CA CYS A 77 -4.20 -14.39 18.23
C CYS A 77 -5.04 -13.49 19.15
N ARG A 78 -5.96 -12.75 18.55
CA ARG A 78 -6.87 -11.81 19.23
C ARG A 78 -8.28 -12.05 18.72
N MET A 79 -9.21 -12.22 19.66
CA MET A 79 -10.63 -12.18 19.35
C MET A 79 -11.00 -10.77 18.86
N MET A 80 -11.70 -10.69 17.75
CA MET A 80 -12.29 -9.44 17.27
C MET A 80 -13.44 -9.00 18.18
N GLY A 81 -13.63 -7.69 18.33
CA GLY A 81 -14.78 -7.15 19.05
C GLY A 81 -16.07 -7.24 18.23
N SER A 82 -17.16 -6.64 18.73
CA SER A 82 -18.48 -6.54 18.08
C SER A 82 -19.25 -7.86 17.85
N GLY A 83 -18.95 -8.93 18.61
CA GLY A 83 -19.79 -10.14 18.64
C GLY A 83 -19.58 -11.13 17.48
N ALA A 84 -18.59 -10.89 16.61
CA ALA A 84 -18.34 -11.75 15.45
C ALA A 84 -17.73 -13.12 15.81
N GLY A 85 -17.16 -13.27 17.01
CA GLY A 85 -16.50 -14.52 17.44
C GLY A 85 -15.28 -14.91 16.61
N LEU A 86 -14.77 -14.01 15.77
CA LEU A 86 -13.65 -14.28 14.88
C LEU A 86 -12.31 -13.99 15.56
N VAL A 87 -11.29 -14.74 15.17
CA VAL A 87 -9.89 -14.60 15.59
C VAL A 87 -9.08 -13.99 14.45
N CYS A 88 -8.22 -13.02 14.79
CA CYS A 88 -7.24 -12.42 13.90
C CYS A 88 -5.97 -12.06 14.70
N SER A 89 -5.06 -11.26 14.15
CA SER A 89 -3.98 -10.62 14.91
C SER A 89 -3.97 -9.12 14.65
N PHE A 90 -3.33 -8.36 15.53
CA PHE A 90 -3.11 -6.93 15.35
C PHE A 90 -2.23 -6.56 14.15
N SER A 91 -1.59 -7.54 13.50
CA SER A 91 -0.74 -7.34 12.33
C SER A 91 -1.48 -7.54 11.00
N HIS A 92 -2.76 -7.95 11.02
CA HIS A 92 -3.50 -8.31 9.82
C HIS A 92 -4.77 -7.48 9.60
N HIS A 93 -5.13 -7.29 8.33
CA HIS A 93 -6.45 -6.80 7.95
C HIS A 93 -7.55 -7.83 8.34
N THR A 94 -8.78 -7.36 8.54
CA THR A 94 -9.90 -8.22 8.97
C THR A 94 -10.26 -9.32 7.97
N SER A 95 -9.79 -9.25 6.72
CA SER A 95 -9.94 -10.32 5.72
C SER A 95 -9.24 -11.63 6.11
N PHE A 96 -8.26 -11.57 7.02
CA PHE A 96 -7.59 -12.74 7.57
C PHE A 96 -8.36 -13.40 8.71
N ALA A 97 -9.41 -12.77 9.23
CA ALA A 97 -10.13 -13.28 10.38
C ALA A 97 -10.76 -14.65 10.10
N ARG A 98 -10.67 -15.57 11.07
CA ARG A 98 -11.20 -16.94 10.99
C ARG A 98 -12.00 -17.28 12.24
N LYS A 99 -12.66 -18.43 12.27
CA LYS A 99 -13.54 -18.81 13.40
C LYS A 99 -12.78 -19.31 14.62
N SER A 100 -11.54 -19.76 14.45
CA SER A 100 -10.70 -20.28 15.52
C SER A 100 -9.25 -19.80 15.37
N ALA A 101 -8.48 -19.90 16.45
CA ALA A 101 -7.05 -19.58 16.45
C ALA A 101 -6.28 -20.50 15.49
N GLY A 102 -6.57 -21.81 15.49
CA GLY A 102 -5.97 -22.76 14.55
C GLY A 102 -6.23 -22.39 13.10
N GLU A 103 -7.49 -22.17 12.71
CA GLU A 103 -7.81 -21.76 11.33
C GLU A 103 -7.14 -20.44 10.93
N PHE A 104 -7.07 -19.47 11.86
CA PHE A 104 -6.39 -18.21 11.63
C PHE A 104 -4.89 -18.42 11.40
N LEU A 105 -4.23 -19.17 12.28
CA LEU A 105 -2.79 -19.43 12.21
C LEU A 105 -2.43 -20.22 10.95
N ASP A 106 -3.20 -21.23 10.59
CA ASP A 106 -2.99 -21.99 9.36
C ASP A 106 -3.05 -21.06 8.14
N ASN A 107 -4.09 -20.22 8.06
CA ASN A 107 -4.25 -19.28 6.96
C ASN A 107 -3.14 -18.21 6.94
N ALA A 108 -2.83 -17.60 8.09
CA ALA A 108 -1.84 -16.54 8.21
C ALA A 108 -0.42 -17.05 7.92
N ASN A 109 -0.06 -18.21 8.45
CA ASN A 109 1.27 -18.79 8.26
C ASN A 109 1.45 -19.35 6.85
N ALA A 110 0.42 -19.93 6.23
CA ALA A 110 0.49 -20.32 4.83
C ALA A 110 0.65 -19.11 3.88
N ALA A 111 0.00 -17.99 4.19
CA ALA A 111 0.20 -16.74 3.45
C ALA A 111 1.61 -16.17 3.67
N LEU A 112 2.09 -16.15 4.92
CA LEU A 112 3.43 -15.71 5.28
C LEU A 112 4.52 -16.54 4.61
N GLU A 113 4.41 -17.87 4.60
CA GLU A 113 5.40 -18.75 3.99
C GLU A 113 5.59 -18.41 2.50
N LYS A 114 4.48 -18.30 1.76
CA LYS A 114 4.48 -17.91 0.34
C LYS A 114 5.04 -16.50 0.15
N ALA A 115 4.61 -15.54 0.95
CA ALA A 115 5.01 -14.15 0.83
C ALA A 115 6.48 -13.93 1.21
N SER A 116 6.98 -14.59 2.25
CA SER A 116 8.39 -14.55 2.67
C SER A 116 9.28 -15.22 1.62
N ALA A 117 8.86 -16.36 1.05
CA ALA A 117 9.57 -16.98 -0.06
C ALA A 117 9.64 -16.07 -1.30
N PHE A 118 8.55 -15.37 -1.62
CA PHE A 118 8.55 -14.37 -2.68
C PHE A 118 9.50 -13.21 -2.36
N PHE A 119 9.40 -12.66 -1.14
CA PHE A 119 10.20 -11.52 -0.66
C PHE A 119 11.70 -11.79 -0.73
N ARG A 120 12.16 -13.01 -0.39
CA ARG A 120 13.58 -13.40 -0.53
C ARG A 120 14.15 -13.29 -1.95
N THR A 121 13.27 -13.28 -2.95
CA THR A 121 13.64 -13.15 -4.37
C THR A 121 13.16 -11.85 -4.99
N CYS A 122 12.53 -10.97 -4.21
CA CYS A 122 12.02 -9.72 -4.73
C CYS A 122 13.17 -8.75 -5.01
N ASN A 123 13.01 -7.96 -6.05
CA ASN A 123 13.97 -6.92 -6.44
C ASN A 123 13.31 -5.55 -6.54
N ARG A 124 11.98 -5.48 -6.36
CA ARG A 124 11.19 -4.26 -6.36
C ARG A 124 10.20 -4.25 -5.21
N MET A 125 9.97 -3.06 -4.67
CA MET A 125 8.92 -2.81 -3.72
C MET A 125 8.18 -1.50 -4.05
N ILE A 126 6.86 -1.50 -3.88
CA ILE A 126 6.04 -0.29 -3.93
C ILE A 126 5.35 -0.13 -2.59
N VAL A 127 5.54 1.02 -1.94
CA VAL A 127 5.03 1.30 -0.60
C VAL A 127 4.10 2.51 -0.65
N THR A 128 2.81 2.27 -0.46
CA THR A 128 1.78 3.32 -0.43
C THR A 128 1.43 3.70 1.00
N LEU A 129 1.89 4.87 1.45
CA LEU A 129 1.65 5.40 2.79
C LEU A 129 0.28 6.07 2.89
N GLY A 130 -0.56 5.62 3.82
CA GLY A 130 -1.90 6.16 4.04
C GLY A 130 -1.93 7.33 5.02
N THR A 131 -1.37 7.16 6.21
CA THR A 131 -1.46 8.12 7.31
C THR A 131 -0.27 7.98 8.27
N SER A 132 0.14 9.07 8.92
CA SER A 132 1.10 9.01 10.05
C SER A 132 0.40 8.78 11.38
N TRP A 133 -0.94 8.72 11.41
CA TRP A 133 -1.68 8.30 12.59
C TRP A 133 -1.60 6.79 12.79
N CYS A 134 -1.24 6.38 14.00
CA CYS A 134 -1.20 4.99 14.42
C CYS A 134 -2.05 4.78 15.68
N TYR A 135 -2.24 3.51 16.01
CA TYR A 135 -2.86 3.08 17.25
C TYR A 135 -1.87 2.19 17.97
N ARG A 136 -1.54 2.55 19.20
CA ARG A 136 -0.67 1.79 20.09
C ARG A 136 -1.54 1.01 21.07
N HIS A 137 -1.40 -0.30 21.10
CA HIS A 137 -2.10 -1.13 22.07
C HIS A 137 -1.51 -0.90 23.47
N VAL A 138 -2.37 -0.62 24.45
CA VAL A 138 -1.97 -0.24 25.81
C VAL A 138 -1.28 -1.39 26.53
N GLY A 139 -1.71 -2.63 26.31
CA GLY A 139 -1.24 -3.79 27.06
C GLY A 139 0.20 -4.21 26.76
N ASP A 140 0.66 -4.05 25.52
CA ASP A 140 2.01 -4.48 25.08
C ASP A 140 2.83 -3.36 24.42
N GLY A 141 2.28 -2.14 24.33
CA GLY A 141 2.95 -0.96 23.79
C GLY A 141 3.21 -1.01 22.29
N ARG A 142 2.71 -2.01 21.56
CA ARG A 142 2.98 -2.18 20.13
C ARG A 142 2.04 -1.32 19.29
N ILE A 143 2.55 -0.75 18.20
CA ILE A 143 1.70 -0.14 17.17
C ILE A 143 1.03 -1.27 16.38
N VAL A 144 -0.30 -1.19 16.25
CA VAL A 144 -1.12 -2.19 15.56
C VAL A 144 -1.52 -1.72 14.16
N SER A 145 -1.64 -2.66 13.22
CA SER A 145 -2.19 -2.37 11.89
C SER A 145 -3.71 -2.31 11.90
N ASN A 146 -4.35 -3.00 12.84
CA ASN A 146 -5.79 -3.09 12.97
C ASN A 146 -6.22 -3.20 14.43
N CYS A 147 -7.18 -2.37 14.86
CA CYS A 147 -7.77 -2.45 16.22
C CYS A 147 -8.81 -3.58 16.36
N LEU A 148 -9.11 -4.31 15.27
CA LEU A 148 -9.98 -5.50 15.27
C LEU A 148 -11.40 -5.26 15.81
N LYS A 149 -11.92 -4.03 15.66
CA LYS A 149 -13.21 -3.58 16.21
C LYS A 149 -13.33 -3.81 17.73
N ARG A 150 -12.21 -3.88 18.44
CA ARG A 150 -12.13 -4.02 19.90
C ARG A 150 -12.41 -2.67 20.58
N ASP A 151 -12.42 -2.67 21.91
CA ASP A 151 -12.70 -1.47 22.69
C ASP A 151 -11.66 -0.39 22.40
N ALA A 152 -12.11 0.86 22.22
CA ALA A 152 -11.23 1.96 21.88
C ALA A 152 -10.24 2.29 23.02
N GLY A 153 -10.58 2.01 24.28
CA GLY A 153 -9.73 2.20 25.45
C GLY A 153 -8.55 1.23 25.51
N GLU A 154 -8.53 0.16 24.70
CA GLU A 154 -7.37 -0.71 24.55
C GLU A 154 -6.24 -0.06 23.72
N PHE A 155 -6.51 1.10 23.09
CA PHE A 155 -5.58 1.74 22.16
C PHE A 155 -5.38 3.23 22.45
N VAL A 156 -4.14 3.66 22.44
CA VAL A 156 -3.77 5.07 22.38
C VAL A 156 -3.57 5.44 20.92
N ARG A 157 -4.31 6.44 20.46
CA ARG A 157 -4.13 6.99 19.12
C ARG A 157 -3.09 8.10 19.18
N GLU A 158 -2.06 8.00 18.35
CA GLU A 158 -0.98 8.96 18.28
C GLU A 158 -0.54 9.19 16.84
N ARG A 159 0.23 10.25 16.59
CA ARG A 159 0.75 10.58 15.26
C ARG A 159 2.27 10.47 15.30
N LEU A 160 2.82 9.68 14.38
CA LEU A 160 4.26 9.55 14.19
C LEU A 160 4.88 10.92 13.87
N GLY A 161 6.06 11.17 14.44
CA GLY A 161 6.89 12.31 14.06
C GLY A 161 7.57 12.11 12.71
N VAL A 162 8.14 13.18 12.15
CA VAL A 162 8.92 13.10 10.90
C VAL A 162 10.14 12.19 11.08
N GLU A 163 10.97 12.43 12.10
CA GLU A 163 12.19 11.63 12.36
C GLU A 163 11.90 10.15 12.64
N GLU A 164 10.79 9.84 13.32
CA GLU A 164 10.34 8.47 13.52
C GLU A 164 9.90 7.84 12.19
N THR A 165 9.15 8.58 11.38
CA THR A 165 8.71 8.12 10.06
C THR A 165 9.91 7.86 9.14
N VAL A 166 10.90 8.77 9.11
CA VAL A 166 12.14 8.59 8.33
C VAL A 166 12.83 7.29 8.70
N ARG A 167 13.06 7.03 9.99
CA ARG A 167 13.70 5.79 10.46
C ARG A 167 12.94 4.54 10.03
N LEU A 168 11.61 4.57 10.08
CA LEU A 168 10.77 3.45 9.65
C LEU A 168 10.85 3.22 8.13
N LEU A 169 10.86 4.29 7.34
CA LEU A 169 11.01 4.19 5.88
C LEU A 169 12.42 3.75 5.47
N GLU A 170 13.46 4.17 6.20
CA GLU A 170 14.84 3.69 6.03
C GLU A 170 14.93 2.19 6.32
N ASP A 171 14.31 1.70 7.40
CA ASP A 171 14.27 0.26 7.70
C ASP A 171 13.54 -0.51 6.59
N ILE A 172 12.39 0.00 6.13
CA ILE A 172 11.62 -0.61 5.03
C ILE A 172 12.50 -0.74 3.77
N ALA A 173 13.23 0.30 3.38
CA ALA A 173 14.02 0.34 2.14
C ALA A 173 15.51 0.01 2.31
N GLY A 174 15.93 -0.44 3.50
CA GLY A 174 17.34 -0.63 3.86
C GLY A 174 18.06 -1.72 3.06
N ASP A 175 17.34 -2.61 2.38
CA ASP A 175 17.94 -3.59 1.47
C ASP A 175 18.25 -2.95 0.12
N SER A 176 19.54 -2.64 -0.09
CA SER A 176 20.05 -2.04 -1.34
C SER A 176 19.79 -2.87 -2.60
N GLY A 177 19.50 -4.17 -2.48
CA GLY A 177 19.13 -5.04 -3.61
C GLY A 177 17.68 -4.85 -4.09
N ILE A 178 16.85 -4.17 -3.30
CA ILE A 178 15.43 -3.92 -3.59
C ILE A 178 15.25 -2.45 -3.95
N GLY A 179 14.88 -2.19 -5.21
CA GLY A 179 14.46 -0.85 -5.64
C GLY A 179 13.07 -0.52 -5.08
N THR A 180 12.94 0.55 -4.31
CA THR A 180 11.70 0.91 -3.61
C THR A 180 11.08 2.18 -4.18
N ILE A 181 9.79 2.13 -4.53
CA ILE A 181 9.01 3.32 -4.88
C ILE A 181 8.06 3.63 -3.73
N PHE A 182 8.29 4.75 -3.04
CA PHE A 182 7.36 5.30 -2.07
C PHE A 182 6.28 6.13 -2.77
N THR A 183 5.07 6.12 -2.23
CA THR A 183 4.00 7.02 -2.64
C THR A 183 3.08 7.33 -1.48
N VAL A 184 2.51 8.53 -1.43
CA VAL A 184 1.48 8.88 -0.46
C VAL A 184 0.11 8.65 -1.09
N SER A 185 -0.75 7.94 -0.38
CA SER A 185 -2.10 7.62 -0.83
C SER A 185 -2.94 8.90 -1.01
N PRO A 186 -3.69 9.05 -2.11
CA PRO A 186 -4.62 10.16 -2.29
C PRO A 186 -5.89 10.08 -1.42
N ILE A 187 -6.10 8.96 -0.72
CA ILE A 187 -7.28 8.78 0.13
C ILE A 187 -7.27 9.76 1.29
N ARG A 188 -8.41 10.42 1.50
CA ARG A 188 -8.60 11.41 2.56
C ARG A 188 -8.93 10.72 3.88
N HIS A 189 -8.15 11.00 4.93
CA HIS A 189 -8.40 10.51 6.29
C HIS A 189 -8.99 11.63 7.14
N LEU A 190 -10.31 11.85 7.04
CA LEU A 190 -10.98 13.00 7.66
C LEU A 190 -11.38 12.82 9.15
N LYS A 191 -10.92 11.75 9.81
CA LYS A 191 -11.22 11.52 11.24
C LYS A 191 -10.79 12.70 12.13
N ASP A 192 -9.72 13.42 11.75
CA ASP A 192 -9.20 14.61 12.43
C ASP A 192 -9.45 15.90 11.63
N GLY A 193 -10.46 15.87 10.75
CA GLY A 193 -10.73 16.93 9.80
C GLY A 193 -9.65 17.10 8.72
N ALA A 194 -9.88 18.09 7.85
CA ALA A 194 -9.00 18.34 6.72
C ALA A 194 -7.58 18.77 7.15
N HIS A 195 -7.47 19.58 8.21
CA HIS A 195 -6.17 20.02 8.73
C HIS A 195 -5.34 18.86 9.28
N GLY A 196 -5.94 17.97 10.09
CA GLY A 196 -5.25 16.79 10.61
C GLY A 196 -4.81 15.83 9.51
N ASN A 197 -5.61 15.67 8.45
CA ASN A 197 -5.20 14.94 7.25
C ASN A 197 -3.99 15.59 6.58
N GLN A 198 -4.02 16.91 6.36
CA GLN A 198 -2.91 17.61 5.71
C GLN A 198 -1.60 17.49 6.49
N LEU A 199 -1.64 17.69 7.81
CA LEU A 199 -0.45 17.49 8.65
C LEU A 199 0.05 16.05 8.58
N SER A 200 -0.86 15.07 8.58
CA SER A 200 -0.49 13.66 8.44
C SER A 200 0.21 13.38 7.11
N LYS A 201 -0.34 13.88 6.00
CA LYS A 201 0.25 13.70 4.66
C LYS A 201 1.59 14.42 4.55
N ALA A 202 1.69 15.64 5.09
CA ALA A 202 2.94 16.40 5.13
C ALA A 202 4.07 15.64 5.85
N THR A 203 3.78 15.01 7.01
CA THR A 203 4.77 14.15 7.69
C THR A 203 5.28 13.04 6.78
N LEU A 204 4.39 12.35 6.05
CA LEU A 204 4.76 11.26 5.16
C LEU A 204 5.56 11.75 3.95
N LEU A 205 5.17 12.89 3.37
CA LEU A 205 5.85 13.50 2.22
C LEU A 205 7.28 13.91 2.58
N ILE A 206 7.46 14.62 3.70
CA ILE A 206 8.79 15.05 4.17
C ILE A 206 9.67 13.82 4.41
N ALA A 207 9.14 12.81 5.10
CA ALA A 207 9.93 11.61 5.38
C ALA A 207 10.28 10.82 4.11
N ALA A 208 9.36 10.69 3.15
CA ALA A 208 9.63 10.01 1.88
C ALA A 208 10.69 10.75 1.06
N ASP A 209 10.63 12.07 0.98
CA ASP A 209 11.63 12.91 0.30
C ASP A 209 13.02 12.76 0.94
N GLU A 210 13.07 12.83 2.28
CA GLU A 210 14.31 12.66 3.04
C GLU A 210 14.95 11.28 2.80
N VAL A 211 14.17 10.19 2.86
CA VAL A 211 14.67 8.84 2.59
C VAL A 211 15.11 8.67 1.14
N CYS A 212 14.35 9.18 0.16
CA CYS A 212 14.76 9.10 -1.25
C CYS A 212 16.01 9.93 -1.55
N SER A 213 16.25 11.01 -0.80
CA SER A 213 17.48 11.81 -0.94
C SER A 213 18.72 11.10 -0.37
N ARG A 214 18.54 10.28 0.67
CA ARG A 214 19.60 9.55 1.37
C ARG A 214 19.93 8.21 0.71
N LEU A 215 18.89 7.48 0.30
CA LEU A 215 19.01 6.13 -0.23
C LEU A 215 19.01 6.15 -1.77
N GLY A 216 20.04 5.59 -2.37
CA GLY A 216 20.19 5.55 -3.83
C GLY A 216 19.25 4.58 -4.57
N ASN A 217 18.55 3.71 -3.83
CA ASN A 217 17.63 2.67 -4.32
C ASN A 217 16.15 3.05 -4.13
N CYS A 218 15.84 4.32 -3.86
CA CYS A 218 14.49 4.78 -3.57
C CYS A 218 14.05 5.92 -4.48
N ASP A 219 12.77 5.92 -4.87
CA ASP A 219 12.13 7.04 -5.54
C ASP A 219 10.74 7.32 -4.97
N TYR A 220 10.24 8.53 -5.22
CA TYR A 220 8.89 8.93 -4.84
C TYR A 220 7.98 9.11 -6.07
N PHE A 221 6.79 8.51 -6.02
CA PHE A 221 5.73 8.71 -7.01
C PHE A 221 4.60 9.58 -6.43
N PRO A 222 4.25 10.72 -7.06
CA PRO A 222 3.37 11.74 -6.48
C PRO A 222 1.86 11.48 -6.68
N ALA A 223 1.36 10.32 -6.25
CA ALA A 223 -0.06 9.97 -6.41
C ALA A 223 -1.00 10.92 -5.65
N TYR A 224 -0.61 11.36 -4.45
CA TYR A 224 -1.37 12.30 -3.63
C TYR A 224 -1.52 13.65 -4.34
N GLU A 225 -0.41 14.18 -4.83
CA GLU A 225 -0.32 15.46 -5.51
C GLU A 225 -1.07 15.43 -6.83
N ILE A 226 -0.99 14.35 -7.63
CA ILE A 226 -1.80 14.22 -8.85
C ILE A 226 -3.29 14.39 -8.54
N VAL A 227 -3.78 13.75 -7.48
CA VAL A 227 -5.20 13.91 -7.11
C VAL A 227 -5.50 15.30 -6.57
N MET A 228 -4.62 15.84 -5.74
CA MET A 228 -4.85 17.12 -5.08
C MET A 228 -4.62 18.34 -5.98
N ASP A 229 -3.77 18.24 -6.99
CA ASP A 229 -3.29 19.38 -7.79
C ASP A 229 -3.68 19.30 -9.26
N GLU A 230 -3.82 18.10 -9.82
CA GLU A 230 -4.21 17.91 -11.22
C GLU A 230 -5.69 17.51 -11.34
N LEU A 231 -6.18 16.67 -10.43
CA LEU A 231 -7.57 16.18 -10.38
C LEU A 231 -8.39 16.82 -9.25
N ARG A 232 -8.32 18.16 -9.15
CA ARG A 232 -8.86 19.04 -8.09
C ARG A 232 -10.39 19.05 -7.85
N ASP A 233 -11.14 18.12 -8.44
CA ASP A 233 -12.62 18.16 -8.47
C ASP A 233 -13.24 16.91 -7.82
N TYR A 234 -14.39 17.09 -7.14
CA TYR A 234 -15.09 16.00 -6.48
C TYR A 234 -15.55 14.88 -7.43
N ARG A 235 -15.70 15.15 -8.73
CA ARG A 235 -15.98 14.13 -9.76
C ARG A 235 -14.94 13.01 -9.82
N PHE A 236 -13.75 13.26 -9.27
CA PHE A 236 -12.65 12.30 -9.22
C PHE A 236 -12.67 11.42 -7.96
N TYR A 237 -13.66 11.59 -7.08
CA TYR A 237 -13.89 10.76 -5.92
C TYR A 237 -15.07 9.81 -6.15
N ALA A 238 -15.08 8.69 -5.44
CA ALA A 238 -16.22 7.80 -5.33
C ALA A 238 -17.35 8.45 -4.51
N GLU A 239 -18.50 7.78 -4.41
CA GLU A 239 -19.69 8.29 -3.71
C GLU A 239 -19.45 8.65 -2.23
N ASP A 240 -18.44 8.04 -1.59
CA ASP A 240 -18.06 8.35 -0.22
C ASP A 240 -17.25 9.64 -0.06
N MET A 241 -16.85 10.28 -1.17
CA MET A 241 -16.08 11.53 -1.21
C MET A 241 -14.69 11.45 -0.54
N LEU A 242 -14.21 10.24 -0.26
CA LEU A 242 -12.94 9.95 0.42
C LEU A 242 -11.99 9.16 -0.48
N HIS A 243 -12.52 8.17 -1.19
CA HIS A 243 -11.74 7.32 -2.08
C HIS A 243 -11.73 7.87 -3.51
N PRO A 244 -10.63 7.70 -4.26
CA PRO A 244 -10.60 7.98 -5.69
C PRO A 244 -11.62 7.13 -6.44
N SER A 245 -12.26 7.70 -7.46
CA SER A 245 -13.09 6.95 -8.40
C SER A 245 -12.25 6.00 -9.26
N GLN A 246 -12.89 5.03 -9.94
CA GLN A 246 -12.18 4.12 -10.83
C GLN A 246 -11.45 4.87 -11.95
N GLN A 247 -12.05 5.92 -12.50
CA GLN A 247 -11.42 6.79 -13.51
C GLN A 247 -10.13 7.42 -12.97
N THR A 248 -10.14 7.87 -11.72
CA THR A 248 -8.96 8.45 -11.07
C THR A 248 -7.87 7.41 -10.85
N VAL A 249 -8.23 6.19 -10.43
CA VAL A 249 -7.28 5.07 -10.31
C VAL A 249 -6.65 4.74 -11.68
N ASP A 250 -7.45 4.73 -12.75
CA ASP A 250 -6.97 4.48 -14.11
C ASP A 250 -6.00 5.57 -14.57
N TYR A 251 -6.32 6.83 -14.28
CA TYR A 251 -5.45 7.97 -14.58
C TYR A 251 -4.11 7.87 -13.84
N ILE A 252 -4.13 7.59 -12.54
CA ILE A 252 -2.90 7.46 -11.75
C ILE A 252 -2.07 6.26 -12.24
N TRP A 253 -2.72 5.16 -12.63
CA TRP A 253 -2.02 4.03 -13.25
C TRP A 253 -1.29 4.44 -14.54
N GLU A 254 -1.93 5.22 -15.41
CA GLU A 254 -1.28 5.74 -16.62
C GLU A 254 -0.05 6.60 -16.29
N ARG A 255 -0.21 7.55 -15.38
CA ARG A 255 0.90 8.42 -14.89
C ARG A 255 2.03 7.61 -14.24
N PHE A 256 1.68 6.56 -13.50
CA PHE A 256 2.63 5.66 -12.88
C PHE A 256 3.37 4.82 -13.94
N ARG A 257 2.66 4.22 -14.91
CA ARG A 257 3.27 3.47 -16.00
C ARG A 257 4.26 4.33 -16.78
N GLU A 258 3.87 5.54 -17.17
CA GLU A 258 4.73 6.48 -17.91
C GLU A 258 6.03 6.81 -17.19
N SER A 259 6.02 6.86 -15.86
CA SER A 259 7.17 7.25 -15.05
C SER A 259 8.01 6.07 -14.55
N ALA A 260 7.36 4.97 -14.16
CA ALA A 260 7.99 3.84 -13.48
C ALA A 260 8.30 2.65 -14.40
N VAL A 261 7.65 2.49 -15.55
CA VAL A 261 7.98 1.42 -16.51
C VAL A 261 9.10 1.90 -17.45
N PRO A 262 10.16 1.10 -17.69
CA PRO A 262 11.19 1.46 -18.66
C PRO A 262 10.60 1.73 -20.04
N GLU A 263 11.11 2.76 -20.75
CA GLU A 263 10.60 3.16 -22.07
C GLU A 263 10.52 1.98 -23.06
N LYS A 264 11.54 1.12 -23.06
CA LYS A 264 11.59 -0.10 -23.89
C LYS A 264 10.50 -1.14 -23.60
N GLU A 265 9.90 -1.12 -22.41
CA GLU A 265 8.84 -2.06 -21.99
C GLU A 265 7.43 -1.46 -22.15
N GLN A 266 7.32 -0.15 -22.47
CA GLN A 266 6.02 0.54 -22.54
C GLN A 266 5.04 -0.13 -23.51
N GLU A 267 5.50 -0.49 -24.71
CA GLU A 267 4.65 -1.15 -25.71
C GLU A 267 4.22 -2.55 -25.26
N ARG A 268 5.13 -3.34 -24.67
CA ARG A 268 4.80 -4.65 -24.08
C ARG A 268 3.70 -4.52 -23.02
N VAL A 269 3.82 -3.54 -22.12
CA VAL A 269 2.82 -3.31 -21.07
C VAL A 269 1.46 -2.86 -21.66
N LYS A 270 1.46 -2.01 -22.70
CA LYS A 270 0.22 -1.63 -23.40
C LYS A 270 -0.46 -2.82 -24.08
N GLU A 271 0.32 -3.72 -24.68
CA GLU A 271 -0.20 -4.96 -25.27
C GLU A 271 -0.82 -5.87 -24.20
N MET A 272 -0.11 -6.08 -23.09
CA MET A 272 -0.61 -6.83 -21.92
C MET A 272 -1.92 -6.25 -21.39
N GLU A 273 -2.04 -4.93 -21.26
CA GLU A 273 -3.30 -4.26 -20.88
C GLU A 273 -4.44 -4.56 -21.88
N LYS A 274 -4.14 -4.52 -23.18
CA LYS A 274 -5.13 -4.77 -24.24
C LYS A 274 -5.61 -6.22 -24.21
N GLU A 275 -4.70 -7.17 -23.98
CA GLU A 275 -5.02 -8.59 -23.81
C GLU A 275 -5.86 -8.83 -22.57
N PHE A 276 -5.49 -8.24 -21.44
CA PHE A 276 -6.30 -8.32 -20.22
C PHE A 276 -7.72 -7.79 -20.45
N ARG A 277 -7.88 -6.60 -21.06
CA ARG A 277 -9.21 -6.05 -21.42
C ARG A 277 -10.00 -6.99 -22.33
N ARG A 278 -9.36 -7.61 -23.33
CA ARG A 278 -10.00 -8.60 -24.20
C ARG A 278 -10.49 -9.82 -23.42
N SER A 279 -9.72 -10.28 -22.43
CA SER A 279 -10.09 -11.43 -21.59
C SER A 279 -11.34 -11.17 -20.72
N LEU A 280 -11.59 -9.91 -20.35
CA LEU A 280 -12.80 -9.50 -19.61
C LEU A 280 -14.05 -9.51 -20.50
N HIS A 281 -13.91 -9.34 -21.81
CA HIS A 281 -15.00 -9.49 -22.75
C HIS A 281 -15.25 -10.99 -22.99
N ARG A 282 -16.28 -11.55 -22.35
CA ARG A 282 -16.81 -12.85 -22.77
C ARG A 282 -17.31 -12.72 -24.22
N PRO A 283 -16.90 -13.60 -25.15
CA PRO A 283 -17.60 -13.70 -26.42
C PRO A 283 -19.05 -14.09 -26.09
N ASN A 284 -20.01 -13.29 -26.54
CA ASN A 284 -21.37 -13.77 -26.66
C ASN A 284 -21.32 -14.91 -27.69
N LEU A 285 -21.26 -16.14 -27.21
CA LEU A 285 -21.57 -17.31 -28.03
C LEU A 285 -23.03 -17.16 -28.43
N VAL A 286 -23.25 -16.65 -29.64
CA VAL A 286 -24.55 -16.69 -30.31
C VAL A 286 -24.88 -18.17 -30.49
N GLN A 287 -25.87 -18.65 -29.74
CA GLN A 287 -26.58 -19.90 -30.04
C GLN A 287 -27.53 -19.68 -31.21
#